data_AF-A0A440UUZ8-F1
#
_entry.id   AF-A0A440UUZ8-F1
#
_cell.length_a   1.000
_cell.length_b   1.000
_cell.length_c   1.000
_cell.angle_alpha   90.00
_cell.angle_beta   90.00
_cell.angle_gamma   90.00
#
_symmetry.space_group_name_H-M   'P 1'
#
loop_
_entity.id
_entity.type
_entity.pdbx_description
1 polymer ?
#
loop_
_entity_poly.entity_id
_entity_poly.type
_entity_poly.pdbx_seq_one_letter_code
_entity_poly.pdbx_strand_id
1 'polypeptide(L)' 'ILEYNRKPKTANELAEEAWARLERLLFHYADPTTGYLSRALPFREGEADGDYDHLARVLEWSAGGASEDEAEG' A
#
# COMPACT_ATOMS: atom_id res chain seq x y z
N ILE A 1 10.86 10.71 -24.03
CA ILE A 1 10.68 11.59 -22.85
C ILE A 1 9.31 11.28 -22.27
N LEU A 2 9.26 10.88 -21.00
CA LEU A 2 8.04 10.58 -20.26
C LEU A 2 7.58 11.86 -19.54
N GLU A 3 6.27 12.10 -19.51
CA GLU A 3 5.71 13.18 -18.70
C GLU A 3 5.46 12.68 -17.27
N TYR A 4 6.22 13.19 -16.31
CA TYR A 4 6.00 12.94 -14.88
C TYR A 4 5.70 14.26 -14.17
N ASN A 5 4.54 14.35 -13.52
CA ASN A 5 4.07 15.55 -12.84
C ASN A 5 4.18 16.83 -13.71
N ARG A 6 3.77 16.71 -14.99
CA ARG A 6 3.84 17.76 -16.03
C ARG A 6 5.25 18.27 -16.36
N LYS A 7 6.29 17.52 -16.02
CA LYS A 7 7.68 17.81 -16.39
C LYS A 7 8.23 16.70 -17.27
N PRO A 8 8.87 17.03 -18.40
CA PRO A 8 9.55 16.03 -19.23
C PRO A 8 10.72 15.42 -18.45
N LYS A 9 10.78 14.10 -18.37
CA LYS A 9 11.93 13.34 -17.85
C LYS A 9 12.28 12.18 -18.77
N THR A 10 13.54 11.80 -18.78
CA THR A 10 13.99 10.57 -19.42
C THR A 10 13.69 9.36 -18.54
N ALA A 11 13.72 8.17 -19.13
CA ALA A 11 13.56 6.93 -18.37
C ALA A 11 14.68 6.75 -17.32
N ASN A 12 15.91 7.13 -17.65
CA ASN A 12 17.04 7.04 -16.73
C ASN A 12 16.87 7.98 -15.53
N GLU A 13 16.46 9.23 -15.75
CA GLU A 13 16.19 10.16 -14.63
C GLU A 13 15.10 9.64 -13.69
N LEU A 14 14.05 9.00 -14.23
CA LEU A 14 13.01 8.38 -13.42
C LEU A 14 13.52 7.16 -12.64
N ALA A 15 14.38 6.34 -13.26
CA ALA A 15 14.96 5.18 -12.61
C ALA A 15 15.87 5.59 -11.44
N GLU A 16 16.75 6.57 -11.66
CA GLU A 16 17.63 7.11 -10.60
C GLU A 16 16.84 7.72 -9.44
N GLU A 17 15.78 8.48 -9.75
CA GLU A 17 14.90 9.03 -8.70
C GLU A 17 14.17 7.94 -7.92
N ALA A 18 13.67 6.91 -8.59
CA ALA A 18 13.01 5.78 -7.95
C ALA A 18 14.00 5.03 -7.05
N TRP A 19 15.22 4.78 -7.53
CA TRP A 19 16.29 4.14 -6.76
C TRP A 19 16.63 4.94 -5.49
N ALA A 20 16.89 6.23 -5.63
CA ALA A 20 17.22 7.09 -4.49
C ALA A 20 16.06 7.21 -3.47
N ARG A 21 14.80 7.02 -3.89
CA ARG A 21 13.66 6.96 -2.97
C ARG A 21 13.55 5.60 -2.27
N LEU A 22 13.83 4.52 -2.98
CA LEU A 22 13.89 3.17 -2.42
C LEU A 22 14.96 3.07 -1.33
N GLU A 23 16.18 3.53 -1.60
CA GLU A 23 17.27 3.51 -0.61
C GLU A 23 16.88 4.24 0.69
N ARG A 24 16.28 5.43 0.57
CA ARG A 24 15.78 6.18 1.74
C ARG A 24 14.71 5.40 2.51
N LEU A 25 13.82 4.72 1.80
CA LEU A 25 12.77 3.89 2.42
C LEU A 25 13.37 2.71 3.18
N LEU A 26 14.38 2.05 2.60
CA LEU A 26 15.09 0.95 3.24
C LEU A 26 15.81 1.42 4.50
N PHE A 27 16.53 2.56 4.45
CA PHE A 27 17.18 3.12 5.63
C PHE A 27 16.19 3.52 6.72
N HIS A 28 15.01 4.03 6.36
CA HIS A 28 13.98 4.39 7.32
C HIS A 28 13.46 3.17 8.09
N TYR A 29 13.14 2.08 7.39
CA TYR A 29 12.64 0.85 8.02
C TYR A 29 13.75 -0.06 8.59
N ALA A 30 15.03 0.27 8.36
CA ALA A 30 16.14 -0.38 9.06
C ALA A 30 16.20 0.00 10.55
N ASP A 31 15.57 1.10 10.95
CA ASP A 31 15.40 1.48 12.34
C ASP A 31 14.27 0.63 12.99
N PRO A 32 14.57 -0.23 13.98
CA PRO A 32 13.57 -1.08 14.62
C PRO A 32 12.48 -0.31 15.38
N THR A 33 12.68 0.99 15.64
CA THR A 33 11.66 1.86 16.25
C THR A 33 10.66 2.40 15.22
N THR A 34 10.96 2.28 13.92
CA THR A 34 10.06 2.66 12.82
C THR A 34 9.12 1.50 12.50
N GLY A 35 7.89 1.59 13.02
CA GLY A 35 6.82 0.65 12.67
C GLY A 35 6.28 0.86 11.25
N TYR A 36 5.81 -0.21 10.62
CA TYR A 36 5.08 -0.12 9.36
C TYR A 36 3.74 0.59 9.56
N LEU A 37 3.48 1.61 8.75
CA LEU A 37 2.19 2.31 8.78
C LEU A 37 1.08 1.39 8.27
N SER A 38 -0.04 1.37 9.00
CA SER A 38 -1.28 0.80 8.48
C SER A 38 -1.74 1.58 7.24
N ARG A 39 -2.25 0.87 6.22
CA ARG A 39 -2.77 1.50 5.00
C ARG A 39 -3.86 2.53 5.33
N ALA A 40 -3.81 3.68 4.65
CA ALA A 40 -4.75 4.78 4.82
C ALA A 40 -6.09 4.59 4.07
N LEU A 41 -6.17 3.60 3.18
CA LEU A 41 -7.35 3.30 2.38
C LEU A 41 -7.66 1.81 2.42
N PRO A 42 -8.95 1.43 2.46
CA PRO A 42 -9.36 0.03 2.35
C PRO A 42 -9.06 -0.53 0.96
N PHE A 43 -8.83 -1.84 0.92
CA PHE A 43 -8.66 -2.58 -0.32
C PHE A 43 -9.95 -2.60 -1.15
N ARG A 44 -9.80 -2.76 -2.48
CA ARG A 44 -10.85 -3.37 -3.27
C ARG A 44 -10.98 -4.84 -2.88
N GLU A 45 -12.19 -5.38 -2.93
CA GLU A 45 -12.45 -6.79 -2.65
C GLU A 45 -11.47 -7.68 -3.47
N GLY A 46 -10.65 -8.47 -2.78
CA GLY A 46 -9.67 -9.40 -3.39
C GLY A 46 -8.19 -8.98 -3.38
N GLU A 47 -7.81 -7.77 -2.93
CA GLU A 47 -6.40 -7.31 -2.93
C GLU A 47 -5.62 -7.57 -1.62
N ALA A 48 -6.19 -8.32 -0.67
CA ALA A 48 -5.67 -8.49 0.70
C ALA A 48 -4.75 -9.73 0.91
N ASP A 49 -3.93 -10.11 -0.07
CA ASP A 49 -3.07 -11.31 0.00
C ASP A 49 -1.58 -11.05 0.29
N GLY A 50 -1.19 -9.80 0.59
CA GLY A 50 0.22 -9.45 0.79
C GLY A 50 0.80 -10.05 2.06
N ASP A 51 2.09 -10.44 2.01
CA ASP A 51 2.80 -11.09 3.13
C ASP A 51 2.73 -10.32 4.46
N TYR A 52 2.54 -9.00 4.43
CA TYR A 52 2.47 -8.13 5.62
C TYR A 52 1.07 -7.57 5.89
N ASP A 53 0.06 -8.02 5.15
CA ASP A 53 -1.31 -7.54 5.29
C ASP A 53 -1.90 -7.90 6.66
N HIS A 54 -1.43 -9.00 7.25
CA HIS A 54 -1.74 -9.40 8.62
C HIS A 54 -1.28 -8.39 9.69
N LEU A 55 -0.30 -7.52 9.40
CA LEU A 55 0.16 -6.45 10.30
C LEU A 55 -0.68 -5.18 10.16
N ALA A 56 -1.31 -4.98 9.00
CA ALA A 56 -2.29 -3.92 8.83
C ALA A 56 -3.59 -4.31 9.54
N ARG A 57 -4.38 -3.32 9.98
CA ARG A 57 -5.71 -3.53 10.62
C ARG A 57 -6.76 -4.12 9.64
N VAL A 58 -6.37 -5.00 8.72
CA VAL A 58 -7.19 -5.62 7.66
C VAL A 58 -8.41 -6.33 8.25
N LEU A 59 -8.26 -6.97 9.41
CA LEU A 59 -9.37 -7.64 10.12
C LEU A 59 -10.48 -6.67 10.57
N GLU A 60 -10.19 -5.38 10.77
CA GLU A 60 -11.21 -4.40 11.14
C GLU A 60 -12.07 -3.96 9.94
N TRP A 61 -11.61 -4.21 8.72
CA TRP A 61 -12.32 -3.84 7.49
C TRP A 61 -13.01 -5.05 6.83
N SER A 62 -12.70 -6.28 7.26
CA SER A 62 -13.38 -7.49 6.77
C SER A 62 -14.79 -7.68 7.33
N ALA A 63 -15.29 -6.77 8.18
CA ALA A 63 -16.63 -6.84 8.81
C ALA A 63 -17.68 -5.91 8.15
N GLY A 64 -17.51 -5.56 6.86
CA GLY A 64 -18.43 -4.67 6.13
C GLY A 64 -19.39 -5.36 5.15
N GLY A 65 -19.47 -6.69 5.12
CA GLY A 65 -20.18 -7.43 4.07
C GLY A 65 -20.88 -8.72 4.49
N ALA A 66 -21.17 -8.91 5.77
CA ALA A 66 -22.04 -10.00 6.21
C ALA A 66 -23.11 -9.44 7.16
N SER A 67 -24.16 -8.86 6.59
CA SER A 67 -25.50 -9.04 7.15
C SER A 67 -26.15 -10.18 6.38
N GLU A 68 -25.82 -11.41 6.76
CA GLU A 68 -26.78 -12.50 6.66
C GLU A 68 -27.77 -12.29 7.81
N ASP A 69 -28.90 -11.65 7.51
CA ASP A 69 -30.14 -11.81 8.28
C ASP A 69 -31.16 -12.48 7.34
N GLU A 70 -31.17 -13.81 7.44
CA GLU A 70 -32.30 -14.73 7.51
C GLU A 70 -33.68 -14.36 6.91
N ALA A 71 -34.13 -15.24 6.01
CA ALA A 71 -35.43 -15.94 6.01
C ALA A 71 -36.77 -15.19 5.77
N GLU A 72 -37.54 -15.81 4.87
CA GLU A 72 -39.00 -15.74 4.60
C GLU A 72 -39.55 -14.69 3.63
N GLY A 73 -40.16 -15.22 2.56
CA GLY A 73 -40.89 -14.56 1.49
C GLY A 73 -41.15 -15.52 0.33
#